data_AF-A0A964F7I5-F1
#
_entry.id   AF-A0A964F7I5-F1
#
_cell.length_a   1.000
_cell.length_b   1.000
_cell.length_c   1.000
_cell.angle_alpha   90.00
_cell.angle_beta   90.00
_cell.angle_gamma   90.00
#
_symmetry.space_group_name_H-M   'P 1'
#
loop_
_entity.id
_entity.type
_entity.pdbx_description
1 polymer ?
#
loop_
_entity_poly.entity_id
_entity_poly.type
_entity_poly.pdbx_seq_one_letter_code
_entity_poly.pdbx_strand_id
1 'polypeptide(L)' 'MSGREGVTKPDPRIYEILFARTGRAPGELVFVDDVARNIAAGERLGMAGVLYAPGMDLAAELRNRGVL' A
#
# COMPACT_ATOMS: atom_id res chain seq x y z
N MET A 1 10.63 -14.91 4.16
CA MET A 1 9.44 -15.77 3.97
C MET A 1 8.25 -14.89 3.62
N SER A 2 7.77 -15.00 2.39
CA SER A 2 6.60 -14.27 1.86
C SER A 2 5.30 -14.95 2.31
N GLY A 3 4.50 -14.25 3.11
CA GLY A 3 3.03 -14.36 3.17
C GLY A 3 2.44 -15.67 3.65
N ARG A 4 1.84 -15.66 4.85
CA ARG A 4 1.02 -16.76 5.44
C ARG A 4 -0.24 -17.12 4.62
N GLU A 5 -0.49 -16.41 3.52
CA GLU A 5 -1.73 -16.41 2.72
C GLU A 5 -1.55 -17.04 1.32
N GLY A 6 -0.33 -17.44 0.91
CA GLY A 6 -0.06 -18.01 -0.42
C GLY A 6 -0.23 -17.05 -1.61
N VAL A 7 -0.55 -15.78 -1.34
CA VAL A 7 -0.72 -14.69 -2.32
C VAL A 7 0.39 -13.66 -2.14
N THR A 8 0.95 -13.16 -3.24
CA THR A 8 2.02 -12.14 -3.22
C THR A 8 1.66 -10.94 -4.10
N LYS A 9 2.16 -9.76 -3.73
CA LYS A 9 2.00 -8.55 -4.53
C LYS A 9 2.63 -8.75 -5.92
N PRO A 10 1.99 -8.28 -7.01
CA PRO A 10 0.87 -7.35 -7.05
C PRO A 10 -0.51 -8.03 -7.24
N ASP A 11 -0.68 -9.30 -6.87
CA ASP A 11 -1.99 -9.97 -7.00
C ASP A 11 -3.06 -9.18 -6.22
N PRO A 12 -4.16 -8.72 -6.86
CA PRO A 12 -5.20 -7.92 -6.23
C PRO A 12 -5.76 -8.51 -4.93
N ARG A 13 -5.77 -9.84 -4.81
CA ARG A 13 -6.31 -10.55 -3.64
C ARG A 13 -5.60 -10.18 -2.34
N ILE A 14 -4.32 -9.81 -2.38
CA ILE A 14 -3.61 -9.39 -1.15
C ILE A 14 -4.13 -8.06 -0.60
N TYR A 15 -4.60 -7.17 -1.49
CA TYR A 15 -5.17 -5.88 -1.13
C TYR A 15 -6.60 -6.04 -0.64
N GLU A 16 -7.39 -6.92 -1.27
CA GLU A 16 -8.73 -7.28 -0.79
C GLU A 16 -8.70 -7.89 0.61
N ILE A 17 -7.75 -8.80 0.87
CA ILE A 17 -7.52 -9.37 2.21
C ILE A 17 -7.14 -8.26 3.20
N LEU A 18 -6.29 -7.30 2.79
CA LEU A 18 -5.92 -6.15 3.63
C LEU A 18 -7.15 -5.32 4.02
N PHE A 19 -8.03 -5.00 3.06
CA PHE A 19 -9.25 -4.24 3.32
C PHE A 19 -10.19 -5.00 4.25
N ALA A 20 -10.41 -6.30 3.99
CA ALA A 20 -11.26 -7.14 4.83
C ALA A 20 -10.74 -7.27 6.26
N ARG A 21 -9.41 -7.37 6.45
CA ARG A 21 -8.78 -7.51 7.77
C ARG A 21 -8.74 -6.21 8.57
N THR A 22 -8.58 -5.08 7.88
CA THR A 22 -8.53 -3.76 8.53
C THR A 22 -9.91 -3.16 8.74
N GLY A 23 -10.92 -3.62 7.99
CA GLY A 23 -12.26 -3.05 7.98
C GLY A 23 -12.33 -1.62 7.43
N ARG A 24 -11.26 -1.16 6.77
CA ARG A 24 -11.15 0.20 6.22
C ARG A 24 -11.37 0.21 4.72
N ALA A 25 -11.94 1.30 4.23
CA ALA A 25 -12.04 1.54 2.81
C ALA A 25 -10.65 1.80 2.21
N PRO A 26 -10.41 1.46 0.93
CA PRO A 26 -9.12 1.69 0.28
C PRO A 26 -8.63 3.14 0.40
N GLY A 27 -9.52 4.13 0.27
CA GLY A 27 -9.20 5.55 0.39
C GLY A 27 -8.77 6.02 1.79
N GLU A 28 -8.94 5.19 2.82
CA GLU A 28 -8.49 5.47 4.18
C GLU A 28 -7.10 4.86 4.46
N LEU A 29 -6.50 4.21 3.47
CA LEU A 29 -5.24 3.49 3.60
C LEU A 29 -4.16 4.09 2.70
N VAL A 30 -2.93 4.03 3.19
CA VAL A 30 -1.74 4.35 2.43
C VAL A 30 -0.88 3.10 2.32
N PHE A 31 -0.47 2.79 1.09
CA PHE A 31 0.39 1.68 0.79
C PHE A 31 1.78 2.16 0.38
N VAL A 32 2.77 1.70 1.14
CA VAL A 32 4.18 2.02 0.94
C VAL A 32 4.92 0.77 0.47
N ASP A 33 5.62 0.87 -0.65
CA ASP A 33 6.37 -0.22 -1.27
C ASP A 33 7.48 0.36 -2.14
N ASP A 34 8.59 -0.35 -2.31
CA ASP A 34 9.70 0.04 -3.17
C ASP A 34 9.52 -0.40 -4.63
N VAL A 35 8.44 -1.14 -4.93
CA VAL A 35 8.15 -1.62 -6.28
C VAL A 35 6.94 -0.91 -6.88
N ALA A 36 7.18 -0.13 -7.94
CA ALA A 36 6.15 0.68 -8.62
C ALA A 36 4.92 -0.14 -9.09
N ARG A 37 5.09 -1.39 -9.54
CA ARG A 37 3.95 -2.23 -9.96
C ARG A 37 3.00 -2.56 -8.79
N ASN A 38 3.52 -2.64 -7.57
CA ASN A 38 2.72 -2.93 -6.38
C ASN A 38 1.94 -1.67 -5.97
N ILE A 39 2.57 -0.50 -6.08
CA ILE A 39 1.90 0.79 -5.86
C ILE A 39 0.73 0.96 -6.82
N ALA A 40 0.98 0.80 -8.13
CA ALA A 40 -0.05 0.93 -9.14
C ALA A 40 -1.21 -0.07 -8.95
N ALA A 41 -0.94 -1.26 -8.40
CA ALA A 41 -2.00 -2.23 -8.10
C ALA A 41 -2.91 -1.77 -6.95
N GLY A 42 -2.35 -1.19 -5.89
CA GLY A 42 -3.12 -0.59 -4.80
C GLY A 42 -3.92 0.63 -5.26
N GLU A 43 -3.32 1.50 -6.07
CA GLU A 43 -3.98 2.71 -6.59
C GLU A 43 -5.17 2.38 -7.49
N ARG A 44 -5.09 1.32 -8.31
CA ARG A 44 -6.24 0.84 -9.10
C ARG A 44 -7.43 0.40 -8.24
N LEU A 45 -7.19 0.05 -6.98
CA LEU A 45 -8.21 -0.34 -6.01
C LEU A 45 -8.68 0.84 -5.14
N GLY A 46 -8.21 2.06 -5.41
CA GLY A 46 -8.61 3.28 -4.71
C GLY A 46 -7.79 3.59 -3.46
N MET A 47 -6.64 2.95 -3.27
CA MET A 47 -5.74 3.19 -2.15
C MET A 47 -4.65 4.19 -2.51
N ALA A 48 -4.24 5.04 -1.56
CA ALA A 48 -3.14 5.96 -1.80
C ALA A 48 -1.79 5.21 -1.85
N GLY A 49 -0.97 5.50 -2.86
CA GLY A 49 0.32 4.88 -3.07
C GLY A 49 1.50 5.78 -2.73
N VAL A 50 2.54 5.22 -2.10
CA VAL A 50 3.85 5.87 -1.91
C VAL A 50 4.96 4.91 -2.35
N LEU A 51 5.60 5.24 -3.47
CA LEU A 51 6.80 4.53 -3.93
C LEU A 51 8.00 4.92 -3.05
N TYR A 52 8.42 4.01 -2.19
CA TYR A 52 9.56 4.23 -1.32
C TYR A 52 10.87 4.16 -2.11
N ALA A 53 11.77 5.11 -1.84
CA ALA A 53 13.12 5.12 -2.37
C ALA A 53 14.14 5.25 -1.22
N PRO A 54 15.33 4.62 -1.31
CA PRO A 54 16.38 4.81 -0.33
C PRO A 54 16.73 6.30 -0.16
N GLY A 55 16.81 6.76 1.09
CA GLY A 55 17.08 8.16 1.42
C GLY A 55 15.85 9.08 1.43
N MET A 56 14.65 8.56 1.11
CA MET A 56 13.40 9.30 1.26
C MET A 56 13.03 9.50 2.73
N ASP A 57 12.65 10.72 3.10
CA ASP A 57 11.95 11.00 4.36
C ASP A 57 10.47 10.62 4.20
N LEU A 58 10.17 9.35 4.48
CA LEU A 58 8.82 8.81 4.43
C LEU A 58 7.87 9.52 5.40
N ALA A 59 8.37 9.99 6.55
CA ALA A 59 7.52 10.66 7.54
C ALA A 59 7.10 12.04 7.03
N ALA A 60 8.01 12.81 6.43
CA ALA A 60 7.67 14.06 5.78
C ALA A 60 6.67 13.86 4.63
N GLU A 61 6.88 12.82 3.80
CA GLU A 61 5.98 12.49 2.70
C GLU A 61 4.55 12.16 3.19
N LEU A 62 4.43 11.36 4.25
CA LEU A 62 3.13 11.01 4.82
C LEU A 62 2.43 12.22 5.49
N ARG A 63 3.19 13.12 6.15
CA ARG A 63 2.65 14.39 6.68
C ARG A 63 2.14 15.31 5.58
N ASN A 64 2.88 15.45 4.48
CA ASN A 64 2.46 16.25 3.32
C ASN A 64 1.14 15.74 2.71
N ARG A 65 0.84 14.46 2.89
CA ARG A 65 -0.41 13.82 2.44
C ARG A 65 -1.53 13.86 3.49
N GLY A 66 -1.29 14.41 4.68
CA GLY A 66 -2.27 14.50 5.77
C GLY A 66 -2.57 13.16 6.45
N VAL A 67 -1.66 12.19 6.35
CA VAL A 67 -1.82 10.81 6.85
C VAL A 67 -1.23 10.66 8.26
N LEU A 68 -0.38 11.61 8.67
CA LEU A 68 0.43 11.59 9.90
C LEU A 68 0.39 12.94 10.60
#